data_AF-A9S6F7-F1
#
_entry.id   AF-A9S6F7-F1
#
_cell.length_a   1.000
_cell.length_b   1.000
_cell.length_c   1.000
_cell.angle_alpha   90.00
_cell.angle_beta   90.00
_cell.angle_gamma   90.00
#
_symmetry.space_group_name_H-M   'P 1'
#
loop_
_entity.id
_entity.type
_entity.pdbx_description
1 polymer ?
#
loop_
_entity_poly.entity_id
_entity_poly.type
_entity_poly.pdbx_seq_one_letter_code
_entity_poly.pdbx_strand_id
1 'polypeptide(L)'
;MAEQTEKSFLKQPKVFLSTKASSKGKAAGKAGTRFWKNVGLGFKTPREAIEGTYIDKKCPFTGDVSIRGRILTGTVNCTKMTRTITIRRDYLHFVRKYQRYEKRHSNLAAHVSPAFRVKEGDKVIIGQCRPLSKTVRFNVLKVIPMGASDGGNKKVFTAV
;
A
#
# COMPACT_ATOMS: atom_id res chain seq x y z
N MET A 1 -18.12 6.86 -3.70
CA MET A 1 -17.75 8.15 -3.07
C MET A 1 -16.61 8.78 -3.86
N ALA A 2 -16.90 9.92 -4.49
CA ALA A 2 -16.07 10.80 -5.32
C ALA A 2 -14.91 10.15 -6.11
N GLU A 3 -15.21 9.73 -7.35
CA GLU A 3 -14.24 9.27 -8.36
C GLU A 3 -13.23 10.36 -8.75
N GLN A 4 -13.61 11.62 -8.49
CA GLN A 4 -12.92 12.83 -8.88
C GLN A 4 -12.80 13.78 -7.68
N THR A 5 -11.70 13.68 -6.93
CA THR A 5 -11.45 14.52 -5.74
C THR A 5 -10.76 15.85 -6.07
N GLU A 6 -10.20 15.96 -7.27
CA GLU A 6 -9.40 17.09 -7.71
C GLU A 6 -10.09 17.84 -8.86
N LYS A 7 -9.71 19.09 -9.10
CA LYS A 7 -10.22 19.88 -10.23
C LYS A 7 -9.77 19.31 -11.59
N SER A 8 -8.63 18.61 -11.64
CA SER A 8 -8.09 18.03 -12.87
C SER A 8 -8.67 16.64 -13.15
N PHE A 9 -9.25 16.41 -14.33
CA PHE A 9 -9.82 15.13 -14.72
C PHE A 9 -8.83 13.95 -14.51
N LEU A 10 -9.13 13.08 -13.55
CA LEU A 10 -8.31 11.92 -13.25
C LEU A 10 -8.72 10.79 -14.19
N LYS A 11 -7.73 10.17 -14.86
CA LYS A 11 -7.90 8.95 -15.67
C LYS A 11 -6.71 8.02 -15.50
N GLN A 12 -6.92 6.73 -15.77
CA GLN A 12 -5.81 5.78 -15.84
C GLN A 12 -5.06 5.97 -17.17
N PRO A 13 -3.72 6.06 -17.15
CA PRO A 13 -2.94 6.35 -18.36
C PRO A 13 -2.99 5.21 -19.39
N LYS A 14 -3.17 3.96 -18.94
CA LYS A 14 -3.23 2.76 -19.79
C LYS A 14 -4.64 2.43 -20.28
N VAL A 15 -5.64 3.24 -19.94
CA VAL A 15 -7.03 3.05 -20.36
C VAL A 15 -7.46 4.20 -21.25
N PHE A 16 -7.94 3.86 -22.44
CA PHE A 16 -8.60 4.80 -23.32
C PHE A 16 -10.11 4.78 -23.04
N LEU A 17 -10.69 5.94 -22.70
CA LEU A 17 -12.10 6.03 -22.26
C LEU A 17 -13.10 6.17 -23.42
N SER A 18 -12.68 6.73 -24.56
CA SER A 18 -13.55 7.00 -25.72
C SER A 18 -13.54 5.87 -26.74
N THR A 19 -13.70 4.62 -26.28
CA THR A 19 -13.83 3.45 -27.17
C THR A 19 -15.20 3.40 -27.84
N LYS A 20 -15.26 3.14 -29.15
CA LYS A 20 -16.53 2.94 -29.89
C LYS A 20 -17.26 1.69 -29.38
N ALA A 21 -18.59 1.77 -29.25
CA ALA A 21 -19.41 0.72 -28.64
C ALA A 21 -19.35 -0.65 -29.33
N SER A 22 -18.94 -0.70 -30.61
CA SER A 22 -18.89 -1.94 -31.42
C SER A 22 -17.80 -2.93 -31.03
N SER A 23 -16.86 -2.58 -30.14
CA SER A 23 -15.84 -3.51 -29.63
C SER A 23 -16.23 -4.17 -28.28
N LYS A 24 -17.48 -3.97 -27.81
CA LYS A 24 -17.99 -4.54 -26.56
C LYS A 24 -18.37 -6.02 -26.74
N GLY A 25 -17.37 -6.87 -26.85
CA GLY A 25 -17.54 -8.31 -26.77
C GLY A 25 -16.31 -8.91 -26.12
N LYS A 26 -16.24 -8.89 -24.78
CA LYS A 26 -15.46 -9.82 -23.93
C LYS A 26 -15.63 -9.47 -22.44
N ALA A 27 -15.55 -10.49 -21.60
CA ALA A 27 -15.88 -10.47 -20.17
C ALA A 27 -15.15 -9.39 -19.33
N ALA A 28 -15.73 -9.07 -18.17
CA ALA A 28 -15.12 -8.26 -17.13
C ALA A 28 -13.68 -8.73 -16.84
N GLY A 29 -12.73 -7.80 -16.87
CA GLY A 29 -11.31 -8.11 -16.64
C GLY A 29 -10.50 -8.55 -17.87
N LYS A 30 -11.13 -8.87 -19.02
CA LYS A 30 -10.44 -9.05 -20.31
C LYS A 30 -10.78 -7.96 -21.35
N ALA A 31 -11.81 -7.15 -21.11
CA ALA A 31 -12.18 -5.98 -21.91
C ALA A 31 -12.48 -4.72 -21.06
N GLY A 32 -12.05 -4.70 -19.79
CA GLY A 32 -12.52 -3.74 -18.80
C GLY A 32 -11.91 -2.35 -18.96
N THR A 33 -12.77 -1.33 -18.82
CA THR A 33 -12.51 0.11 -18.66
C THR A 33 -11.54 0.48 -17.52
N ARG A 34 -10.84 -0.49 -16.93
CA ARG A 34 -9.94 -0.33 -15.79
C ARG A 34 -8.70 -1.21 -15.95
N PHE A 35 -7.54 -0.58 -15.90
CA PHE A 35 -6.24 -1.22 -15.84
C PHE A 35 -5.93 -1.66 -14.41
N TRP A 36 -5.55 -2.92 -14.27
CA TRP A 36 -4.95 -3.50 -13.08
C TRP A 36 -3.85 -4.47 -13.49
N LYS A 37 -2.90 -4.74 -12.59
CA LYS A 37 -1.83 -5.72 -12.79
C LYS A 37 -1.57 -6.52 -11.52
N ASN A 38 -1.04 -7.72 -11.72
CA ASN A 38 -0.45 -8.49 -10.65
C ASN A 38 0.97 -7.96 -10.35
N VAL A 39 1.27 -7.77 -9.07
CA VAL A 39 2.59 -7.31 -8.59
C VAL A 39 3.61 -8.45 -8.55
N GLY A 40 3.15 -9.70 -8.49
CA GLY A 40 4.01 -10.87 -8.30
C GLY A 40 4.44 -11.06 -6.84
N LEU A 41 5.55 -11.77 -6.61
CA LEU A 41 6.16 -11.99 -5.28
C LEU A 41 5.22 -12.68 -4.27
N GLY A 42 4.26 -13.48 -4.76
CA GLY A 42 3.30 -14.21 -3.91
C GLY A 42 2.16 -13.35 -3.33
N PHE A 43 2.05 -12.08 -3.71
CA PHE A 43 0.94 -11.22 -3.27
C PHE A 43 -0.28 -11.40 -4.17
N LYS A 44 -1.47 -11.45 -3.55
CA LYS A 44 -2.76 -11.45 -4.25
C LYS A 44 -3.16 -10.02 -4.56
N THR A 45 -3.70 -9.79 -5.75
CA THR A 45 -4.32 -8.50 -6.12
C THR A 45 -5.62 -8.31 -5.32
N PRO A 46 -5.80 -7.19 -4.62
CA PRO A 46 -7.01 -6.96 -3.84
C PRO A 46 -8.23 -6.80 -4.76
N ARG A 47 -9.39 -7.31 -4.33
CA ARG A 47 -10.65 -7.21 -5.09
C ARG A 47 -11.01 -5.75 -5.38
N GLU A 48 -10.83 -4.87 -4.39
CA GLU A 48 -11.07 -3.43 -4.55
C GLU A 48 -10.19 -2.78 -5.63
N ALA A 49 -9.01 -3.33 -5.96
CA ALA A 49 -8.22 -2.82 -7.08
C ALA A 49 -8.79 -3.21 -8.45
N ILE A 50 -9.42 -4.38 -8.54
CA ILE A 50 -10.01 -4.93 -9.77
C ILE A 50 -11.35 -4.26 -10.05
N GLU A 51 -12.22 -4.17 -9.03
CA GLU A 51 -13.61 -3.72 -9.16
C GLU A 51 -13.83 -2.26 -8.77
N GLY A 52 -12.91 -1.68 -8.00
CA GLY A 52 -13.07 -0.30 -7.51
C GLY A 52 -12.97 0.75 -8.61
N THR A 53 -13.43 1.97 -8.33
CA THR A 53 -13.41 3.09 -9.28
C THR A 53 -12.30 4.11 -9.01
N TYR A 54 -11.58 4.01 -7.90
CA TYR A 54 -10.56 4.99 -7.52
C TYR A 54 -9.45 5.11 -8.58
N ILE A 55 -8.88 6.31 -8.72
CA ILE A 55 -7.75 6.57 -9.62
C ILE A 55 -6.53 6.96 -8.78
N ASP A 56 -5.48 6.16 -8.91
CA ASP A 56 -4.22 6.36 -8.20
C ASP A 56 -3.03 5.92 -9.04
N LYS A 57 -2.24 6.90 -9.51
CA LYS A 57 -1.04 6.67 -10.32
C LYS A 57 0.10 6.02 -9.52
N LYS A 58 0.08 6.16 -8.18
CA LYS A 58 1.09 5.65 -7.26
C LYS A 58 0.79 4.23 -6.76
N CYS A 59 -0.40 3.71 -7.06
CA CYS A 59 -0.81 2.37 -6.68
C CYS A 59 0.07 1.29 -7.36
N PRO A 60 0.49 0.23 -6.63
CA PRO A 60 1.23 -0.88 -7.23
C PRO A 60 0.37 -1.79 -8.12
N PHE A 61 -0.96 -1.79 -7.97
CA PHE A 61 -1.89 -2.63 -8.73
C PHE A 61 -2.52 -1.92 -9.93
N THR A 62 -2.98 -0.67 -9.76
CA THR A 62 -3.72 0.08 -10.80
C THR A 62 -2.89 1.18 -11.45
N GLY A 63 -1.67 1.38 -10.97
CA GLY A 63 -0.70 2.34 -11.50
C GLY A 63 0.50 1.68 -12.18
N ASP A 64 1.46 2.51 -12.60
CA ASP A 64 2.68 2.06 -13.25
C ASP A 64 3.84 1.81 -12.27
N VAL A 65 3.57 1.78 -10.97
CA VAL A 65 4.59 1.56 -9.95
C VAL A 65 4.99 0.09 -9.90
N SER A 66 6.28 -0.21 -10.06
CA SER A 66 6.84 -1.54 -9.87
C SER A 66 7.40 -1.70 -8.46
N ILE A 67 7.23 -2.90 -7.90
CA ILE A 67 7.78 -3.29 -6.61
C ILE A 67 9.05 -4.10 -6.86
N ARG A 68 10.13 -3.74 -6.18
CA ARG A 68 11.44 -4.37 -6.34
C ARG A 68 12.28 -4.22 -5.07
N GLY A 69 13.17 -5.17 -4.83
CA GLY A 69 14.09 -5.12 -3.70
C GLY A 69 13.43 -5.51 -2.37
N ARG A 70 13.55 -4.65 -1.37
CA ARG A 70 13.19 -5.00 0.03
C ARG A 70 11.67 -5.09 0.21
N ILE A 71 11.23 -6.19 0.82
CA ILE A 71 9.88 -6.33 1.39
C ILE A 71 10.02 -6.30 2.90
N LEU A 72 9.34 -5.36 3.55
CA LEU A 72 9.45 -5.15 4.99
C LEU A 72 8.07 -5.29 5.64
N THR A 73 8.07 -5.64 6.92
CA THR A 73 6.89 -5.68 7.77
C THR A 73 7.02 -4.62 8.86
N GLY A 74 5.90 -4.03 9.27
CA GLY A 74 5.87 -3.06 10.37
C GLY A 74 4.45 -2.74 10.81
N THR A 75 4.33 -1.96 11.88
CA THR A 75 3.05 -1.52 12.44
C THR A 75 2.72 -0.11 11.98
N VAL A 76 1.45 0.18 11.74
CA VAL A 76 1.00 1.50 11.33
C VAL A 76 0.98 2.44 12.54
N ASN A 77 1.81 3.47 12.52
CA ASN A 77 1.89 4.46 13.61
C ASN A 77 0.85 5.57 13.44
N CYS A 78 0.73 6.12 12.22
CA CYS A 78 -0.25 7.18 11.94
C CYS A 78 -0.75 7.14 10.50
N THR A 79 -2.02 7.49 10.33
CA THR A 79 -2.74 7.52 9.04
C THR A 79 -3.23 8.92 8.65
N LYS A 80 -2.62 9.96 9.21
CA LYS A 80 -3.08 11.36 9.09
C LYS A 80 -2.84 11.97 7.71
N MET A 81 -1.93 11.40 6.91
CA MET A 81 -1.58 11.92 5.58
C MET A 81 -2.50 11.35 4.51
N THR A 82 -2.68 12.09 3.42
CA THR A 82 -3.47 11.62 2.28
C THR A 82 -2.76 10.46 1.58
N ARG A 83 -3.40 9.28 1.60
CA ARG A 83 -2.94 8.05 0.92
C ARG A 83 -1.50 7.64 1.27
N THR A 84 -0.97 8.10 2.40
CA THR A 84 0.39 7.79 2.88
C THR A 84 0.30 7.50 4.37
N ILE A 85 1.05 6.50 4.83
CA ILE A 85 1.12 6.12 6.23
C ILE A 85 2.57 6.18 6.72
N THR A 86 2.73 6.43 8.01
CA THR A 86 4.02 6.23 8.68
C THR A 86 3.98 4.91 9.41
N ILE A 87 4.92 4.05 9.07
CA ILE A 87 5.09 2.72 9.63
C ILE A 87 6.25 2.76 10.60
N ARG A 88 6.08 2.11 11.74
CA ARG A 88 7.13 1.89 12.73
C ARG A 88 7.61 0.45 12.64
N ARG A 89 8.93 0.28 12.64
CA ARG A 89 9.58 -1.03 12.75
C ARG A 89 10.42 -1.02 14.00
N ASP A 90 9.99 -1.82 14.96
CA ASP A 90 10.66 -2.04 16.23
C ASP A 90 11.62 -3.24 16.08
N TYR A 91 12.87 -3.08 16.51
CA TYR A 91 13.89 -4.14 16.45
C TYR A 91 14.81 -4.07 17.68
N LEU A 92 15.49 -5.17 17.96
CA LEU A 92 16.47 -5.27 19.03
C LEU A 92 17.87 -5.08 18.46
N HIS A 93 18.64 -4.16 19.03
CA HIS A 93 20.03 -3.93 18.68
C HIS A 93 20.95 -4.54 19.76
N PHE A 94 21.89 -5.38 19.35
CA PHE A 94 22.79 -6.09 20.27
C PHE A 94 24.00 -5.23 20.65
N VAL A 95 24.19 -4.98 21.95
CA VAL A 95 25.33 -4.23 22.48
C VAL A 95 26.44 -5.21 22.88
N ARG A 96 27.45 -5.35 22.01
CA ARG A 96 28.54 -6.35 22.15
C ARG A 96 29.24 -6.34 23.50
N LYS A 97 29.53 -5.16 24.07
CA LYS A 97 30.24 -5.02 25.36
C LYS A 97 29.46 -5.63 26.53
N TYR A 98 28.13 -5.50 26.53
CA TYR A 98 27.29 -5.90 27.66
C TYR A 98 26.48 -7.17 27.39
N GLN A 99 26.60 -7.76 26.21
CA GLN A 99 25.83 -8.94 25.75
C GLN A 99 24.31 -8.79 25.98
N ARG A 100 23.80 -7.56 25.85
CA ARG A 100 22.39 -7.20 26.06
C ARG A 100 21.80 -6.58 24.80
N TYR A 101 20.48 -6.65 24.68
CA TYR A 101 19.75 -6.00 23.60
C TYR A 101 19.11 -4.71 24.07
N GLU A 102 19.19 -3.67 23.24
CA GLU A 102 18.43 -2.43 23.41
C GLU A 102 17.29 -2.36 22.38
N LYS A 103 16.17 -1.75 22.77
CA LYS A 103 15.03 -1.53 21.88
C LYS A 103 15.29 -0.31 21.00
N ARG A 104 15.28 -0.50 19.69
CA ARG A 104 15.35 0.59 18.71
C ARG A 104 14.11 0.56 17.82
N HIS A 105 13.85 1.68 17.16
CA HIS A 105 12.80 1.78 16.16
C HIS A 105 13.27 2.57 14.95
N SER A 106 12.64 2.30 13.81
CA SER A 106 12.81 3.09 12.59
C SER A 106 11.44 3.43 12.01
N ASN A 107 11.28 4.67 11.58
CA ASN A 107 10.06 5.16 10.95
C ASN A 107 10.25 5.20 9.44
N LEU A 108 9.27 4.67 8.71
CA LEU A 108 9.27 4.62 7.25
C LEU A 108 7.95 5.16 6.72
N ALA A 109 8.00 5.98 5.68
CA ALA A 109 6.81 6.45 4.99
C ALA A 109 6.47 5.49 3.84
N ALA A 110 5.20 5.07 3.77
CA ALA A 110 4.71 4.21 2.69
C ALA A 110 3.42 4.75 2.08
N HIS A 111 3.30 4.65 0.76
CA HIS A 111 2.07 4.96 0.04
C HIS A 111 1.05 3.84 0.23
N VAL A 112 -0.20 4.22 0.47
CA VAL A 112 -1.35 3.32 0.61
C VAL A 112 -2.26 3.51 -0.59
N SER A 113 -2.44 2.44 -1.36
CA SER A 113 -3.48 2.46 -2.38
C SER A 113 -4.87 2.51 -1.73
N PRO A 114 -5.83 3.26 -2.29
CA PRO A 114 -7.21 3.28 -1.79
C PRO A 114 -7.90 1.92 -1.73
N ALA A 115 -7.37 0.87 -2.37
CA ALA A 115 -7.84 -0.52 -2.26
C ALA A 115 -7.60 -1.17 -0.88
N PHE A 116 -6.90 -0.48 0.01
CA PHE A 116 -6.69 -0.93 1.37
C PHE A 116 -7.26 0.08 2.36
N ARG A 117 -8.13 -0.40 3.24
CA ARG A 117 -8.55 0.34 4.42
C ARG A 117 -7.59 0.02 5.55
N VAL A 118 -6.83 1.03 5.98
CA VAL A 118 -5.78 0.90 7.00
C VAL A 118 -6.20 1.69 8.23
N LYS A 119 -6.03 1.10 9.41
CA LYS A 119 -6.19 1.76 10.71
C LYS A 119 -4.84 1.87 11.42
N GLU A 120 -4.76 2.78 12.40
CA GLU A 120 -3.61 2.86 13.30
C GLU A 120 -3.50 1.54 14.08
N GLY A 121 -2.29 1.00 14.21
CA GLY A 121 -2.02 -0.27 14.87
C GLY A 121 -2.00 -1.51 13.96
N ASP A 122 -2.55 -1.44 12.74
CA ASP A 122 -2.52 -2.60 11.83
C ASP A 122 -1.09 -3.03 11.49
N LYS A 123 -0.90 -4.34 11.26
CA LYS A 123 0.36 -4.86 10.71
C LYS A 123 0.31 -4.78 9.20
N VAL A 124 1.31 -4.18 8.58
CA VAL A 124 1.37 -4.00 7.13
C VAL A 124 2.64 -4.59 6.54
N ILE A 125 2.49 -5.17 5.36
CA ILE A 125 3.60 -5.60 4.51
C ILE A 125 3.79 -4.55 3.43
N ILE A 126 4.98 -3.99 3.37
CA ILE A 126 5.38 -2.97 2.41
C ILE A 126 6.44 -3.49 1.46
N GLY A 127 6.35 -3.08 0.20
CA GLY A 127 7.35 -3.35 -0.83
C GLY A 127 8.06 -2.07 -1.23
N GLN A 128 9.38 -2.17 -1.41
CA GLN A 128 10.17 -1.08 -1.97
C GLN A 128 9.74 -0.78 -3.41
N CYS A 129 9.65 0.51 -3.72
CA CYS A 129 9.25 1.00 -5.04
C CYS A 129 10.24 2.07 -5.54
N ARG A 130 10.00 2.62 -6.73
CA ARG A 130 10.74 3.82 -7.16
C ARG A 130 10.37 4.99 -6.25
N PRO A 131 11.24 6.00 -6.04
CA PRO A 131 10.89 7.17 -5.25
C PRO A 131 9.60 7.82 -5.78
N LEU A 132 8.60 8.00 -4.91
CA LEU A 132 7.30 8.62 -5.24
C LEU A 132 7.18 10.04 -4.67
N SER A 133 7.95 10.34 -3.64
CA SER A 133 8.08 11.63 -2.97
C SER A 133 9.43 11.67 -2.24
N LYS A 134 9.73 12.76 -1.51
CA LYS A 134 10.95 12.95 -0.73
C LYS A 134 11.23 11.77 0.22
N THR A 135 10.21 11.31 0.93
CA THR A 135 10.31 10.23 1.94
C THR A 135 9.68 8.92 1.49
N VAL A 136 8.72 8.97 0.57
CA VAL A 136 7.95 7.79 0.15
C VAL A 136 8.71 6.99 -0.90
N ARG A 137 9.25 5.85 -0.46
CA ARG A 137 9.97 4.87 -1.29
C ARG A 137 9.43 3.45 -1.15
N PHE A 138 8.30 3.31 -0.44
CA PHE A 138 7.63 2.05 -0.17
C PHE A 138 6.14 2.17 -0.48
N ASN A 139 5.53 1.07 -0.89
CA ASN A 139 4.09 0.94 -1.08
C ASN A 139 3.55 -0.22 -0.24
N VAL A 140 2.34 -0.07 0.27
CA VAL A 140 1.62 -1.17 0.95
C VAL A 140 1.18 -2.23 -0.05
N LEU A 141 1.45 -3.50 0.27
CA LEU A 141 1.09 -4.67 -0.54
C LEU A 141 0.03 -5.53 0.13
N LYS A 142 0.05 -5.62 1.45
CA LYS A 142 -0.90 -6.42 2.24
C LYS A 142 -1.11 -5.75 3.59
N VAL A 143 -2.36 -5.70 4.02
CA VAL A 143 -2.75 -5.31 5.36
C VAL A 143 -3.16 -6.57 6.12
N ILE A 144 -2.64 -6.72 7.33
CA ILE A 144 -3.03 -7.75 8.29
C ILE A 144 -3.72 -6.98 9.42
N PRO A 145 -5.06 -6.98 9.45
CA PRO A 145 -5.79 -6.29 10.51
C PRO A 145 -5.42 -6.94 11.84
N MET A 146 -5.11 -6.12 12.85
CA MET A 146 -5.01 -6.67 14.21
C MET A 146 -6.43 -7.02 14.68
N GLY A 147 -6.64 -8.28 15.02
CA GLY A 147 -7.90 -8.73 15.63
C GLY A 147 -8.17 -7.99 16.94
N ALA A 148 -9.44 -7.94 17.35
CA ALA A 148 -9.94 -7.23 18.53
C ALA A 148 -9.36 -7.71 19.90
N SER A 149 -8.28 -8.50 19.91
CA SER A 149 -7.71 -9.15 21.08
C SER A 149 -6.55 -8.40 21.75
N ASP A 150 -5.91 -7.44 21.06
CA ASP A 150 -4.88 -6.58 21.68
C ASP A 150 -5.47 -5.20 21.92
N GLY A 151 -5.92 -4.98 23.16
CA GLY A 151 -6.48 -3.71 23.61
C GLY A 151 -5.52 -2.56 23.35
N GLY A 152 -5.90 -1.67 22.44
CA GLY A 152 -5.72 -0.21 22.48
C GLY A 152 -4.34 0.39 22.71
N ASN A 153 -3.26 -0.38 22.80
CA ASN A 153 -1.96 0.16 23.15
C ASN A 153 -1.16 0.51 21.89
N LYS A 154 -1.09 1.81 21.60
CA LYS A 154 -0.22 2.44 20.59
C LYS A 154 1.29 2.20 20.83
N LYS A 155 1.66 1.35 21.78
CA LYS A 155 3.02 1.08 22.27
C LYS A 155 3.35 -0.42 22.34
N VAL A 156 2.70 -1.27 21.54
CA VAL A 156 3.07 -2.69 21.47
C VAL A 156 4.38 -2.84 20.68
N PHE A 157 5.48 -3.10 21.40
CA PHE A 157 6.76 -3.43 20.80
C PHE A 157 6.68 -4.86 20.25
N THR A 158 6.61 -4.98 18.92
CA THR A 158 6.75 -6.27 18.25
C THR A 158 8.13 -6.31 17.63
N ALA A 159 9.05 -7.10 18.20
CA ALA A 159 10.36 -7.30 17.59
C ALA A 159 10.17 -7.94 16.21
N VAL A 160 10.65 -7.26 15.17
CA VAL A 160 10.82 -7.80 13.82
C VAL A 160 12.27 -8.25 13.64
#